data_AF-A0A8S7K4K3-F1
#
_entry.id   AF-A0A8S7K4K3-F1
#
_cell.length_a   1.000
_cell.length_b   1.000
_cell.length_c   1.000
_cell.angle_alpha   90.00
_cell.angle_beta   90.00
_cell.angle_gamma   90.00
#
_symmetry.space_group_name_H-M   'P 1'
#
loop_
_entity.id
_entity.type
_entity.pdbx_description
1 polymer ?
#
loop_
_entity_poly.entity_id
_entity_poly.type
_entity_poly.pdbx_seq_one_letter_code
_entity_poly.pdbx_strand_id
1 'polypeptide(L)'
;MYALLIAEQDDAIGYRPRIIAAPGLDTEAVTKSLCVIAEKLRAFVYAGCHNCKKPADAISYRARFNERELMLVWPDFIAHNPKSGANEVFPAAAYACGLRARIDHEQGWHKSLSNVPVTNVLGISSPVFWSLQSEDSDANNLNNKEITTIICRNGFRFWGNRTPETKAYIFEVYTRTAQVLADSIAEAQFETIDAPLTPANVKDVLSAIRAKLDALVTSGRLIGAECWYDVVDNSTTELRQGRVRIRYKYTPVPPLEDMELYQAFTDEFFGPAFATLGGA
;
A
#
# COMPACT_ATOMS: atom_id res chain seq x y z
N MET A 1 22.03 -5.97 -3.00
CA MET A 1 20.89 -5.94 -2.07
C MET A 1 21.27 -5.52 -0.65
N TYR A 2 22.39 -5.99 -0.09
CA TYR A 2 22.88 -5.56 1.24
C TYR A 2 23.00 -4.03 1.39
N ALA A 3 23.37 -3.32 0.32
CA ALA A 3 23.40 -1.86 0.30
C ALA A 3 22.08 -1.19 0.75
N LEU A 4 20.91 -1.78 0.46
CA LEU A 4 19.62 -1.24 0.91
C LEU A 4 19.43 -1.38 2.43
N LEU A 5 20.02 -2.41 3.05
CA LEU A 5 19.92 -2.66 4.48
C LEU A 5 20.76 -1.69 5.31
N ILE A 6 21.91 -1.28 4.78
CA ILE A 6 22.86 -0.40 5.47
C ILE A 6 22.68 1.08 5.14
N ALA A 7 21.79 1.42 4.20
CA ALA A 7 21.60 2.78 3.71
C ALA A 7 21.27 3.81 4.81
N GLU A 8 20.58 3.38 5.87
CA GLU A 8 20.30 4.26 7.02
C GLU A 8 21.54 4.54 7.88
N GLN A 9 22.48 3.59 7.94
CA GLN A 9 23.72 3.67 8.72
C GLN A 9 24.88 4.29 7.93
N ASP A 10 24.72 4.44 6.63
CA ASP A 10 25.70 5.10 5.77
C ASP A 10 25.55 6.61 5.92
N ASP A 11 26.56 7.28 6.49
CA ASP A 11 26.56 8.72 6.75
C ASP A 11 26.34 9.56 5.48
N ALA A 12 26.67 9.04 4.29
CA ALA A 12 26.43 9.74 3.03
C ALA A 12 24.97 9.65 2.56
N ILE A 13 24.18 8.70 3.09
CA ILE A 13 22.78 8.47 2.74
C ILE A 13 21.86 8.85 3.89
N GLY A 14 22.01 8.21 5.06
CA GLY A 14 21.24 8.54 6.28
C GLY A 14 19.73 8.29 6.21
N TYR A 15 19.27 7.49 5.24
CA TYR A 15 17.83 7.23 5.03
C TYR A 15 17.54 5.74 4.86
N ARG A 16 16.50 5.28 5.56
CA ARG A 16 15.94 3.92 5.38
C ARG A 16 15.02 3.86 4.16
N PRO A 17 15.30 3.02 3.14
CA PRO A 17 14.42 2.85 1.99
C PRO A 17 13.08 2.23 2.40
N ARG A 18 11.96 2.88 2.06
CA ARG A 18 10.58 2.40 2.33
C ARG A 18 9.83 1.93 1.09
N ILE A 19 10.29 2.35 -0.07
CA ILE A 19 9.71 2.06 -1.38
C ILE A 19 10.85 1.51 -2.23
N ILE A 20 10.71 0.28 -2.69
CA ILE A 20 11.81 -0.46 -3.33
C ILE A 20 11.33 -0.99 -4.67
N ALA A 21 12.19 -0.92 -5.68
CA ALA A 21 12.02 -1.59 -6.97
C ALA A 21 13.38 -1.85 -7.59
N ALA A 22 13.43 -2.75 -8.58
CA ALA A 22 14.57 -2.91 -9.48
C ALA A 22 14.09 -2.86 -10.94
N PRO A 23 13.66 -1.67 -11.43
CA PRO A 23 13.05 -1.53 -12.76
C PRO A 23 13.92 -2.12 -13.88
N GLY A 24 13.38 -3.05 -14.65
CA GLY A 24 14.09 -3.73 -15.75
C GLY A 24 15.04 -4.86 -15.33
N LEU A 25 15.23 -5.06 -14.02
CA LEU A 25 16.04 -6.15 -13.43
C LEU A 25 15.19 -7.09 -12.56
N ASP A 26 13.88 -6.85 -12.52
CA ASP A 26 12.84 -7.47 -11.70
C ASP A 26 12.45 -8.89 -12.16
N THR A 27 13.45 -9.71 -12.50
CA THR A 27 13.29 -11.17 -12.63
C THR A 27 12.66 -11.76 -11.36
N GLU A 28 12.14 -12.99 -11.43
CA GLU A 28 11.58 -13.63 -10.25
C GLU A 28 12.55 -13.72 -9.08
N ALA A 29 13.79 -14.16 -9.34
CA ALA A 29 14.79 -14.32 -8.30
C ALA A 29 15.13 -12.97 -7.64
N VAL A 30 15.18 -11.90 -8.43
CA VAL A 30 15.40 -10.54 -7.92
C VAL A 30 14.19 -10.07 -7.13
N THR A 31 12.97 -10.24 -7.63
CA THR A 31 11.74 -9.82 -6.95
C THR A 31 11.59 -10.53 -5.60
N LYS A 32 11.78 -11.85 -5.54
CA LYS A 32 11.77 -12.61 -4.28
C LYS A 32 12.83 -12.13 -3.30
N SER A 33 14.03 -11.86 -3.80
CA SER A 33 15.11 -11.33 -2.96
C SER A 33 14.77 -9.92 -2.44
N LEU A 34 14.12 -9.07 -3.24
CA LEU A 34 13.65 -7.76 -2.80
C LEU A 34 12.58 -7.89 -1.71
N CYS A 35 11.65 -8.83 -1.81
CA CYS A 35 10.63 -9.06 -0.78
C CYS A 35 11.27 -9.42 0.58
N VAL A 36 12.28 -10.30 0.59
CA VAL A 36 13.02 -10.63 1.83
C VAL A 36 13.70 -9.40 2.45
N ILE A 37 14.24 -8.51 1.62
CA ILE A 37 14.84 -7.24 2.08
C ILE A 37 13.75 -6.28 2.59
N ALA A 38 12.62 -6.23 1.88
CA ALA A 38 11.51 -5.37 2.24
C ALA A 38 10.89 -5.76 3.58
N GLU A 39 10.78 -7.04 3.90
CA GLU A 39 10.35 -7.52 5.22
C GLU A 39 11.27 -6.99 6.34
N LYS A 40 12.60 -7.08 6.14
CA LYS A 40 13.60 -6.60 7.10
C LYS A 40 13.57 -5.09 7.28
N LEU A 41 13.38 -4.35 6.19
CA LEU A 41 13.32 -2.88 6.20
C LEU A 41 11.95 -2.32 6.57
N ARG A 42 10.93 -3.18 6.69
CA ARG A 42 9.51 -2.79 6.73
C ARG A 42 9.18 -1.85 5.55
N ALA A 43 9.62 -2.25 4.36
CA ALA A 43 9.43 -1.53 3.11
C ALA A 43 8.46 -2.27 2.18
N PHE A 44 8.13 -1.64 1.06
CA PHE A 44 7.20 -2.21 0.07
C PHE A 44 7.83 -2.23 -1.32
N VAL A 45 7.64 -3.34 -2.05
CA VAL A 45 8.21 -3.62 -3.36
C VAL A 45 7.19 -3.40 -4.46
N TYR A 46 7.57 -2.64 -5.49
CA TYR A 46 6.88 -2.62 -6.77
C TYR A 46 7.74 -3.34 -7.81
N ALA A 47 7.15 -4.29 -8.53
CA ALA A 47 7.84 -5.04 -9.57
C ALA A 47 6.93 -5.24 -10.79
N GLY A 48 7.53 -5.23 -11.97
CA GLY A 48 6.86 -5.63 -13.20
C GLY A 48 6.71 -7.15 -13.29
N CYS A 49 5.75 -7.62 -14.09
CA CYS A 49 5.69 -9.02 -14.49
C CYS A 49 6.76 -9.30 -15.57
N HIS A 50 7.93 -9.78 -15.14
CA HIS A 50 9.10 -9.94 -16.00
C HIS A 50 8.83 -10.81 -17.24
N ASN A 51 9.19 -10.30 -18.43
CA ASN A 51 9.02 -10.96 -19.73
C ASN A 51 7.57 -11.41 -20.05
N CYS A 52 6.55 -10.84 -19.42
CA CYS A 52 5.15 -11.16 -19.68
C CYS A 52 4.61 -10.30 -20.83
N LYS A 53 4.10 -10.95 -21.89
CA LYS A 53 3.61 -10.24 -23.10
C LYS A 53 2.09 -10.12 -23.15
N LYS A 54 1.38 -10.99 -22.44
CA LYS A 54 -0.10 -11.02 -22.40
C LYS A 54 -0.59 -11.19 -20.95
N PRO A 55 -1.87 -10.86 -20.66
CA PRO A 55 -2.43 -10.99 -19.32
C PRO A 55 -2.25 -12.40 -18.71
N ALA A 56 -2.42 -13.45 -19.51
CA ALA A 56 -2.25 -14.84 -19.06
C ALA A 56 -0.83 -15.15 -18.57
N ASP A 57 0.19 -14.52 -19.14
CA ASP A 57 1.59 -14.69 -18.70
C ASP A 57 1.78 -14.06 -17.33
N ALA A 58 1.23 -12.85 -17.14
CA ALA A 58 1.27 -12.13 -15.87
C ALA A 58 0.54 -12.90 -14.75
N ILE A 59 -0.63 -13.47 -15.05
CA ILE A 59 -1.39 -14.32 -14.11
C ILE A 59 -0.56 -15.54 -13.68
N SER A 60 0.08 -16.20 -14.65
CA SER A 60 0.95 -17.36 -14.37
C SER A 60 2.19 -16.95 -13.58
N TYR A 61 2.79 -15.80 -13.88
CA TYR A 61 3.93 -15.24 -13.16
C TYR A 61 3.57 -14.90 -11.71
N ARG A 62 2.42 -14.26 -11.48
CA ARG A 62 1.95 -13.91 -10.13
C ARG A 62 1.87 -15.13 -9.23
N ALA A 63 1.43 -16.29 -9.74
CA ALA A 63 1.23 -17.48 -8.93
C ALA A 63 2.52 -17.99 -8.22
N ARG A 64 3.68 -17.43 -8.57
CA ARG A 64 4.99 -17.75 -8.00
C ARG A 64 5.31 -16.94 -6.74
N PHE A 65 4.41 -16.03 -6.34
CA PHE A 65 4.54 -15.08 -5.23
C PHE A 65 3.37 -15.19 -4.24
N ASN A 66 3.66 -14.94 -2.98
CA ASN A 66 2.69 -14.89 -1.87
C ASN A 66 3.04 -13.82 -0.82
N GLU A 67 4.02 -12.96 -1.12
CA GLU A 67 4.56 -11.96 -0.23
C GLU A 67 3.63 -10.75 -0.13
N ARG A 68 3.32 -10.33 1.11
CA ARG A 68 2.46 -9.17 1.38
C ARG A 68 3.15 -7.84 1.14
N GLU A 69 4.47 -7.83 1.01
CA GLU A 69 5.34 -6.68 0.74
C GLU A 69 5.43 -6.36 -0.76
N LEU A 70 4.71 -7.07 -1.62
CA LEU A 70 4.83 -6.96 -3.07
C LEU A 70 3.55 -6.41 -3.72
N MET A 71 3.73 -5.56 -4.72
CA MET A 71 2.74 -5.29 -5.75
C MET A 71 3.34 -5.59 -7.12
N LEU A 72 2.69 -6.51 -7.83
CA LEU A 72 3.00 -6.80 -9.22
C LEU A 72 2.22 -5.87 -10.14
N VAL A 73 2.91 -5.34 -11.14
CA VAL A 73 2.34 -4.38 -12.08
C VAL A 73 2.54 -4.89 -13.51
N TRP A 74 1.47 -4.84 -14.31
CA TRP A 74 1.53 -5.14 -15.74
C TRP A 74 0.40 -4.41 -16.49
N PRO A 75 0.64 -3.80 -17.66
CA PRO A 75 1.89 -3.77 -18.44
C PRO A 75 2.80 -2.59 -18.05
N ASP A 76 3.70 -2.18 -18.95
CA ASP A 76 4.60 -1.03 -18.79
C ASP A 76 4.06 0.24 -19.48
N PHE A 77 4.66 1.39 -19.20
CA PHE A 77 4.31 2.65 -19.85
C PHE A 77 5.12 2.89 -21.12
N ILE A 78 4.57 3.69 -22.03
CA ILE A 78 5.30 4.32 -23.13
C ILE A 78 5.47 5.80 -22.78
N ALA A 79 6.69 6.32 -22.86
CA ALA A 79 6.98 7.73 -22.64
C ALA A 79 8.08 8.23 -23.58
N HIS A 80 8.17 9.57 -23.73
CA HIS A 80 9.21 10.18 -24.55
C HIS A 80 10.54 10.18 -23.80
N ASN A 81 11.59 9.63 -24.41
CA ASN A 81 12.95 9.67 -23.91
C ASN A 81 13.73 10.84 -24.54
N PRO A 82 14.04 11.91 -23.79
CA PRO A 82 14.74 13.07 -24.35
C PRO A 82 16.18 12.76 -24.77
N LYS A 83 16.78 11.67 -24.27
CA LYS A 83 18.14 11.26 -24.64
C LYS A 83 18.20 10.61 -26.01
N SER A 84 17.19 9.81 -26.37
CA SER A 84 17.11 9.15 -27.68
C SER A 84 16.22 9.90 -28.68
N GLY A 85 15.38 10.82 -28.22
CA GLY A 85 14.40 11.54 -29.03
C GLY A 85 13.22 10.68 -29.48
N ALA A 86 13.05 9.48 -28.91
CA ALA A 86 12.03 8.51 -29.31
C ALA A 86 11.05 8.19 -28.17
N ASN A 87 9.90 7.63 -28.52
CA ASN A 87 8.99 7.05 -27.54
C ASN A 87 9.42 5.62 -27.24
N GLU A 88 9.67 5.33 -25.97
CA GLU A 88 10.23 4.06 -25.50
C GLU A 88 9.37 3.46 -24.38
N VAL A 89 9.55 2.17 -24.14
CA VAL A 89 8.90 1.47 -23.03
C VAL A 89 9.69 1.71 -21.74
N PHE A 90 9.00 2.13 -20.69
CA PHE A 90 9.57 2.36 -19.37
C PHE A 90 8.87 1.50 -18.32
N PRO A 91 9.64 0.84 -17.42
CA PRO A 91 9.05 -0.07 -16.45
C PRO A 91 8.03 0.62 -15.54
N ALA A 92 6.83 0.06 -15.43
CA ALA A 92 5.76 0.61 -14.61
C ALA A 92 6.12 0.65 -13.11
N ALA A 93 6.98 -0.26 -12.65
CA ALA A 93 7.50 -0.27 -11.28
C ALA A 93 8.21 1.06 -10.90
N ALA A 94 8.94 1.69 -11.83
CA ALA A 94 9.60 2.97 -11.57
C ALA A 94 8.59 4.11 -11.35
N TYR A 95 7.55 4.17 -12.19
CA TYR A 95 6.45 5.11 -12.03
C TYR A 95 5.67 4.86 -10.75
N ALA A 96 5.46 3.59 -10.39
CA ALA A 96 4.79 3.22 -9.15
C ALA A 96 5.56 3.74 -7.93
N CYS A 97 6.89 3.60 -7.89
CA CYS A 97 7.70 4.15 -6.80
C CYS A 97 7.58 5.67 -6.67
N GLY A 98 7.72 6.41 -7.78
CA GLY A 98 7.61 7.87 -7.77
C GLY A 98 6.22 8.35 -7.36
N LEU A 99 5.18 7.70 -7.89
CA LEU A 99 3.81 7.99 -7.53
C LEU A 99 3.53 7.68 -6.06
N ARG A 100 4.03 6.56 -5.55
CA ARG A 100 3.87 6.16 -4.16
C ARG A 100 4.46 7.19 -3.20
N ALA A 101 5.66 7.70 -3.50
CA ALA A 101 6.29 8.75 -2.71
C ALA A 101 5.45 10.03 -2.71
N ARG A 102 4.89 10.42 -3.87
CA ARG A 102 3.99 11.57 -3.98
C ARG A 102 2.72 11.39 -3.14
N ILE A 103 2.06 10.23 -3.25
CA ILE A 103 0.84 9.96 -2.48
C ILE A 103 1.14 9.99 -0.98
N ASP A 104 2.26 9.41 -0.53
CA ASP A 104 2.65 9.44 0.88
C ASP A 104 2.84 10.87 1.41
N HIS A 105 3.38 11.77 0.59
CA HIS A 105 3.56 13.17 0.94
C HIS A 105 2.23 13.96 0.94
N GLU A 106 1.42 13.82 -0.10
CA GLU A 106 0.23 14.66 -0.32
C GLU A 106 -1.02 14.16 0.40
N GLN A 107 -1.19 12.84 0.50
CA GLN A 107 -2.40 12.20 1.01
C GLN A 107 -2.12 11.30 2.21
N GLY A 108 -0.93 10.70 2.27
CA GLY A 108 -0.51 9.76 3.31
C GLY A 108 -0.51 8.30 2.86
N TRP A 109 0.15 7.45 3.65
CA TRP A 109 0.34 6.03 3.35
C TRP A 109 -0.95 5.20 3.27
N HIS A 110 -2.04 5.70 3.87
CA HIS A 110 -3.34 5.03 3.93
C HIS A 110 -4.11 5.13 2.60
N LYS A 111 -3.71 6.03 1.68
CA LYS A 111 -4.25 6.06 0.32
C LYS A 111 -3.49 5.07 -0.56
N SER A 112 -4.22 4.17 -1.25
CA SER A 112 -3.65 3.24 -2.22
C SER A 112 -3.15 3.93 -3.49
N LEU A 113 -2.20 3.28 -4.17
CA LEU A 113 -1.69 3.69 -5.48
C LEU A 113 -2.78 3.71 -6.57
N SER A 114 -3.80 2.85 -6.43
CA SER A 114 -4.92 2.74 -7.37
C SER A 114 -5.66 4.05 -7.61
N ASN A 115 -6.05 4.25 -8.86
CA ASN A 115 -6.87 5.35 -9.38
C ASN A 115 -6.23 6.75 -9.23
N VAL A 116 -4.91 6.84 -9.04
CA VAL A 116 -4.18 8.11 -9.01
C VAL A 116 -3.55 8.39 -10.40
N PRO A 117 -3.67 9.62 -10.95
CA PRO A 117 -3.07 9.96 -12.24
C PRO A 117 -1.55 9.80 -12.26
N VAL A 118 -1.07 9.21 -13.36
CA VAL A 118 0.35 9.14 -13.72
C VAL A 118 0.65 10.24 -14.73
N THR A 119 1.72 10.98 -14.51
CA THR A 119 2.17 12.07 -15.40
C THR A 119 3.30 11.61 -16.32
N ASN A 120 3.53 12.35 -17.40
CA ASN A 120 4.63 12.10 -18.35
C ASN A 120 4.60 10.69 -18.98
N VAL A 121 3.41 10.25 -19.39
CA VAL A 121 3.18 8.98 -20.07
C VAL A 121 2.29 9.22 -21.30
N LEU A 122 2.61 8.52 -22.38
CA LEU A 122 1.99 8.66 -23.71
C LEU A 122 1.17 7.42 -24.10
N GLY A 123 1.43 6.28 -23.46
CA GLY A 123 0.81 5.01 -23.80
C GLY A 123 1.12 3.91 -22.79
N ILE A 124 0.67 2.71 -23.11
CA ILE A 124 0.97 1.46 -22.42
C ILE A 124 1.54 0.45 -23.40
N SER A 125 2.45 -0.40 -22.95
CA SER A 125 3.21 -1.32 -23.80
C SER A 125 2.38 -2.50 -24.34
N SER A 126 1.28 -2.82 -23.68
CA SER A 126 0.28 -3.79 -24.13
C SER A 126 -1.11 -3.20 -23.91
N PRO A 127 -2.07 -3.36 -24.85
CA PRO A 127 -3.44 -2.95 -24.61
C PRO A 127 -4.04 -3.76 -23.44
N VAL A 128 -4.83 -3.07 -22.61
CA VAL A 128 -5.63 -3.66 -21.54
C VAL A 128 -7.05 -3.17 -21.74
N PHE A 129 -7.98 -4.07 -22.05
CA PHE A 129 -9.38 -3.69 -22.13
C PHE A 129 -9.92 -3.38 -20.73
N TRP A 130 -10.55 -2.21 -20.60
CA TRP A 130 -11.20 -1.76 -19.37
C TRP A 130 -12.55 -1.14 -19.71
N SER A 131 -13.56 -1.46 -18.92
CA SER A 131 -14.89 -0.84 -18.98
C SER A 131 -15.44 -0.74 -17.56
N LEU A 132 -16.10 0.37 -17.26
CA LEU A 132 -16.65 0.63 -15.92
C LEU A 132 -17.79 -0.32 -15.54
N GLN A 133 -18.55 -0.79 -16.54
CA GLN A 133 -19.78 -1.57 -16.35
C GLN A 133 -19.62 -3.04 -16.76
N SER A 134 -18.41 -3.46 -17.19
CA SER A 134 -18.17 -4.82 -17.66
C SER A 134 -17.28 -5.56 -16.67
N GLU A 135 -17.84 -6.62 -16.08
CA GLU A 135 -17.11 -7.56 -15.23
C GLU A 135 -16.07 -8.37 -16.03
N ASP A 136 -16.27 -8.53 -17.34
CA ASP A 136 -15.42 -9.32 -18.26
C ASP A 136 -14.25 -8.53 -18.87
N SER A 137 -13.78 -7.47 -18.19
CA SER A 137 -12.63 -6.70 -18.69
C SER A 137 -11.28 -7.33 -18.33
N ASP A 138 -10.26 -7.17 -19.20
CA ASP A 138 -8.89 -7.63 -18.92
C ASP A 138 -8.37 -7.05 -17.59
N ALA A 139 -8.72 -5.79 -17.34
CA ALA A 139 -8.34 -5.11 -16.11
C ALA A 139 -8.98 -5.73 -14.86
N ASN A 140 -10.24 -6.18 -14.94
CA ASN A 140 -10.90 -6.87 -13.84
C ASN A 140 -10.28 -8.27 -13.63
N ASN A 141 -10.00 -8.99 -14.72
CA ASN A 141 -9.34 -10.30 -14.66
C ASN A 141 -7.96 -10.22 -13.98
N LEU A 142 -7.12 -9.26 -14.38
CA LEU A 142 -5.81 -9.03 -13.76
C LEU A 142 -5.94 -8.68 -12.26
N ASN A 143 -6.87 -7.81 -11.88
CA ASN A 143 -7.06 -7.41 -10.49
C ASN A 143 -7.62 -8.53 -9.60
N ASN A 144 -8.51 -9.37 -10.14
CA ASN A 144 -8.97 -10.60 -9.49
C ASN A 144 -7.89 -11.68 -9.39
N LYS A 145 -6.73 -11.44 -10.02
CA LYS A 145 -5.49 -12.19 -9.87
C LYS A 145 -4.38 -11.35 -9.24
N GLU A 146 -4.76 -10.29 -8.51
CA GLU A 146 -3.91 -9.44 -7.68
C GLU A 146 -2.69 -8.89 -8.42
N ILE A 147 -2.90 -8.61 -9.70
CA ILE A 147 -1.97 -7.87 -10.56
C ILE A 147 -2.57 -6.49 -10.76
N THR A 148 -1.83 -5.47 -10.36
CA THR A 148 -2.20 -4.09 -10.62
C THR A 148 -1.94 -3.78 -12.09
N THR A 149 -2.94 -3.22 -12.77
CA THR A 149 -2.82 -2.88 -14.19
C THR A 149 -2.86 -1.39 -14.43
N ILE A 150 -2.89 -0.99 -15.69
CA ILE A 150 -2.95 0.40 -16.12
C ILE A 150 -4.19 0.59 -16.97
N ILE A 151 -4.97 1.63 -16.65
CA ILE A 151 -6.13 2.04 -17.44
C ILE A 151 -5.93 3.47 -17.96
N CYS A 152 -6.65 3.82 -19.02
CA CYS A 152 -6.74 5.19 -19.51
C CYS A 152 -8.17 5.72 -19.31
N ARG A 153 -8.36 6.52 -18.25
CA ARG A 153 -9.61 7.24 -17.97
C ARG A 153 -9.26 8.60 -17.38
N ASN A 154 -9.49 9.66 -18.15
CA ASN A 154 -9.05 11.03 -17.81
C ASN A 154 -7.56 11.04 -17.44
N GLY A 155 -6.73 10.49 -18.33
CA GLY A 155 -5.32 10.20 -18.12
C GLY A 155 -5.03 8.75 -17.74
N PHE A 156 -3.76 8.38 -17.75
CA PHE A 156 -3.29 7.06 -17.34
C PHE A 156 -3.26 6.94 -15.82
N ARG A 157 -3.70 5.79 -15.32
CA ARG A 157 -3.81 5.49 -13.89
C ARG A 157 -3.44 4.05 -13.64
N PHE A 158 -2.82 3.79 -12.50
CA PHE A 158 -2.80 2.42 -11.98
C PHE A 158 -4.20 2.01 -11.56
N TRP A 159 -4.52 0.75 -11.79
CA TRP A 159 -5.80 0.14 -11.48
C TRP A 159 -5.55 -1.18 -10.77
N GLY A 160 -5.64 -1.12 -9.44
CA GLY A 160 -5.31 -2.21 -8.55
C GLY A 160 -4.58 -1.74 -7.30
N ASN A 161 -4.85 -2.42 -6.20
CA ASN A 161 -4.34 -2.09 -4.86
C ASN A 161 -4.07 -3.35 -4.03
N ARG A 162 -4.20 -4.55 -4.62
CA ARG A 162 -4.02 -5.82 -3.92
C ARG A 162 -2.55 -6.27 -3.90
N THR A 163 -2.21 -7.07 -2.90
CA THR A 163 -0.92 -7.77 -2.80
C THR A 163 -1.10 -9.25 -3.16
N PRO A 164 -0.02 -10.00 -3.42
CA PRO A 164 -0.11 -11.45 -3.58
C PRO A 164 -0.62 -12.23 -2.35
N GLU A 165 -0.58 -11.65 -1.14
CA GLU A 165 -1.12 -12.25 0.09
C GLU A 165 -2.64 -12.04 0.15
N THR A 166 -3.40 -13.10 0.42
CA THR A 166 -4.86 -13.10 0.22
C THR A 166 -5.70 -13.31 1.49
N LYS A 167 -5.08 -13.43 2.67
CA LYS A 167 -5.79 -13.74 3.92
C LYS A 167 -5.95 -12.55 4.85
N ALA A 168 -4.91 -11.76 5.05
CA ALA A 168 -4.87 -10.72 6.08
C ALA A 168 -4.41 -9.36 5.55
N TYR A 169 -3.38 -9.37 4.70
CA TYR A 169 -2.75 -8.19 4.14
C TYR A 169 -3.05 -8.08 2.64
N ILE A 170 -4.34 -8.21 2.35
CA ILE A 170 -4.89 -8.24 0.99
C ILE A 170 -4.61 -6.97 0.19
N PHE A 171 -4.54 -5.81 0.85
CA PHE A 171 -4.29 -4.52 0.21
C PHE A 171 -2.91 -3.98 0.53
N GLU A 172 -2.31 -3.29 -0.44
CA GLU A 172 -1.08 -2.50 -0.31
C GLU A 172 -1.08 -1.69 0.99
N VAL A 173 -2.17 -0.95 1.24
CA VAL A 173 -2.30 -0.05 2.39
C VAL A 173 -2.30 -0.78 3.73
N TYR A 174 -2.69 -2.06 3.77
CA TYR A 174 -2.65 -2.85 5.01
C TYR A 174 -1.20 -3.19 5.38
N THR A 175 -0.40 -3.63 4.40
CA THR A 175 1.03 -3.86 4.64
C THR A 175 1.75 -2.56 4.97
N ARG A 176 1.52 -1.49 4.19
CA ARG A 176 2.14 -0.20 4.45
C ARG A 176 1.78 0.37 5.83
N THR A 177 0.51 0.24 6.25
CA THR A 177 0.08 0.70 7.58
C THR A 177 0.79 -0.07 8.69
N ALA A 178 0.90 -1.39 8.58
CA ALA A 178 1.62 -2.21 9.56
C ALA A 178 3.07 -1.77 9.71
N GLN A 179 3.74 -1.55 8.57
CA GLN A 179 5.14 -1.14 8.51
C GLN A 179 5.35 0.25 9.11
N VAL A 180 4.55 1.24 8.70
CA VAL A 180 4.66 2.62 9.19
C VAL A 180 4.38 2.70 10.68
N LEU A 181 3.36 1.99 11.19
CA LEU A 181 3.06 1.97 12.62
C LEU A 181 4.18 1.37 13.46
N ALA A 182 4.72 0.23 13.02
CA ALA A 182 5.75 -0.47 13.78
C ALA A 182 7.03 0.38 13.92
N ASP A 183 7.40 1.16 12.91
CA ASP A 183 8.54 2.07 12.99
C ASP A 183 8.21 3.36 13.74
N SER A 184 7.07 4.00 13.44
CA SER A 184 6.67 5.24 14.10
C SER A 184 6.54 5.08 15.63
N ILE A 185 6.05 3.92 16.08
CA ILE A 185 5.93 3.62 17.51
C ILE A 185 7.33 3.35 18.11
N ALA A 186 8.17 2.57 17.42
CA ALA A 186 9.51 2.24 17.92
C ALA A 186 10.41 3.48 18.01
N GLU A 187 10.45 4.31 16.97
CA GLU A 187 11.22 5.56 16.92
C GLU A 187 10.79 6.52 18.02
N ALA A 188 9.48 6.64 18.28
CA ALA A 188 8.96 7.49 19.35
C ALA A 188 9.39 7.05 20.77
N GLN A 189 9.83 5.80 20.94
CA GLN A 189 10.31 5.29 22.23
C GLN A 189 11.83 5.26 22.34
N PHE A 190 12.56 5.75 21.34
CA PHE A 190 14.02 5.66 21.30
C PHE A 190 14.68 6.30 22.53
N GLU A 191 14.24 7.49 22.95
CA GLU A 191 14.77 8.16 24.15
C GLU A 191 14.42 7.45 25.46
N THR A 192 13.38 6.61 25.45
CA THR A 192 12.98 5.83 26.63
C THR A 192 13.80 4.54 26.77
N ILE A 193 14.44 4.08 25.69
CA ILE A 193 15.36 2.95 25.75
C ILE A 193 16.53 3.34 26.67
N ASP A 194 16.91 2.43 27.57
CA ASP A 194 17.93 2.62 28.61
C ASP A 194 17.60 3.65 29.72
N ALA A 195 16.38 4.20 29.73
CA ALA A 195 15.88 4.93 30.89
C ALA A 195 15.56 3.96 32.06
N PRO A 196 15.58 4.42 33.32
CA PRO A 196 15.25 3.59 34.47
C PRO A 196 13.88 2.91 34.31
N LEU A 197 13.84 1.58 34.45
CA LEU A 197 12.60 0.83 34.40
C LEU A 197 11.79 1.05 35.68
N THR A 198 10.82 1.96 35.62
CA THR A 198 9.88 2.24 36.72
C THR A 198 8.44 2.10 36.24
N PRO A 199 7.49 1.79 37.14
CA PRO A 199 6.07 1.77 36.78
C PRO A 199 5.56 3.10 36.20
N ALA A 200 6.12 4.23 36.66
CA ALA A 200 5.80 5.56 36.13
C ALA A 200 6.22 5.69 34.66
N ASN A 201 7.48 5.39 34.34
CA ASN A 201 7.98 5.48 32.97
C ASN A 201 7.21 4.56 32.01
N VAL A 202 6.87 3.33 32.43
CA VAL A 202 6.05 2.42 31.60
C VAL A 202 4.65 3.00 31.36
N LYS A 203 4.05 3.65 32.36
CA LYS A 203 2.74 4.31 32.21
C LYS A 203 2.82 5.51 31.25
N ASP A 204 3.91 6.26 31.28
CA ASP A 204 4.14 7.38 30.38
C ASP A 204 4.31 6.91 28.93
N VAL A 205 5.08 5.83 28.71
CA VAL A 205 5.19 5.15 27.40
C VAL A 205 3.82 4.71 26.87
N LEU A 206 3.01 4.04 27.70
CA LEU A 206 1.66 3.62 27.31
C LEU A 206 0.80 4.82 26.90
N SER A 207 0.89 5.91 27.66
CA SER A 207 0.11 7.13 27.40
C SER A 207 0.57 7.81 26.10
N ALA A 208 1.87 7.86 25.83
CA ALA A 208 2.43 8.39 24.59
C ALA A 208 2.01 7.56 23.36
N ILE A 209 2.08 6.23 23.45
CA ILE A 209 1.64 5.33 22.37
C ILE A 209 0.13 5.50 22.11
N ARG A 210 -0.69 5.55 23.16
CA ARG A 210 -2.15 5.78 23.04
C ARG A 210 -2.44 7.11 22.36
N ALA A 211 -1.84 8.20 22.83
CA ALA A 211 -2.03 9.52 22.24
C ALA A 211 -1.67 9.57 20.75
N LYS A 212 -0.59 8.89 20.35
CA LYS A 212 -0.21 8.76 18.94
C LYS A 212 -1.23 7.97 18.13
N LEU A 213 -1.69 6.83 18.64
CA LEU A 213 -2.69 5.99 17.99
C LEU A 213 -4.03 6.73 17.85
N ASP A 214 -4.48 7.41 18.90
CA ASP A 214 -5.69 8.22 18.90
C ASP A 214 -5.62 9.33 17.85
N ALA A 215 -4.48 10.03 17.75
CA ALA A 215 -4.27 11.04 16.71
C ALA A 215 -4.35 10.46 15.28
N LEU A 216 -3.90 9.22 15.07
CA LEU A 216 -4.03 8.54 13.78
C LEU A 216 -5.46 8.12 13.47
N VAL A 217 -6.24 7.74 14.48
CA VAL A 217 -7.68 7.48 14.33
C VAL A 217 -8.43 8.78 14.02
N THR A 218 -8.19 9.85 14.78
CA THR A 218 -8.83 11.17 14.57
C THR A 218 -8.52 11.74 13.18
N SER A 219 -7.30 11.53 12.67
CA SER A 219 -6.91 11.96 11.31
C SER A 219 -7.37 11.01 10.20
N GLY A 220 -8.17 9.98 10.53
CA GLY A 220 -8.70 9.02 9.54
C GLY A 220 -7.65 8.13 8.90
N ARG A 221 -6.46 7.99 9.51
CA ARG A 221 -5.40 7.09 9.03
C ARG A 221 -5.58 5.66 9.54
N LEU A 222 -6.39 5.47 10.58
CA LEU A 222 -6.81 4.20 11.15
C LEU A 222 -8.31 4.24 11.44
N ILE A 223 -8.97 3.07 11.43
CA ILE A 223 -10.36 2.94 11.88
C ILE A 223 -10.43 2.89 13.41
N GLY A 224 -9.44 2.26 14.04
CA GLY A 224 -9.35 2.14 15.49
C GLY A 224 -8.02 1.54 15.91
N ALA A 225 -7.62 1.81 17.14
CA ALA A 225 -6.41 1.23 17.74
C ALA A 225 -6.49 1.25 19.26
N GLU A 226 -5.74 0.36 19.90
CA GLU A 226 -5.66 0.27 21.37
C GLU A 226 -4.27 -0.20 21.77
N CYS A 227 -3.76 0.29 22.90
CA CYS A 227 -2.49 -0.11 23.48
C CYS A 227 -2.67 -0.40 24.98
N TRP A 228 -2.08 -1.49 25.47
CA TRP A 228 -2.18 -1.90 26.87
C TRP A 228 -0.96 -2.68 27.35
N TYR A 229 -0.81 -2.71 28.67
CA TYR A 229 0.17 -3.53 29.36
C TYR A 229 -0.52 -4.80 29.87
N ASP A 230 0.09 -5.94 29.63
CA ASP A 230 -0.40 -7.24 30.09
C ASP A 230 0.59 -7.85 31.08
N VAL A 231 0.12 -8.20 32.27
CA VAL A 231 0.96 -8.84 33.31
C VAL A 231 1.46 -10.22 32.87
N VAL A 232 0.73 -10.90 31.97
CA VAL A 232 1.09 -12.22 31.46
C VAL A 232 2.37 -12.16 30.63
N ASP A 233 2.59 -11.07 29.88
CA ASP A 233 3.80 -10.89 29.06
C ASP A 233 5.01 -10.35 29.86
N ASN A 234 4.75 -9.88 31.07
CA ASN A 234 5.70 -9.11 31.90
C ASN A 234 5.89 -9.76 33.27
N SER A 235 6.37 -11.01 33.26
CA SER A 235 6.72 -11.72 34.49
C SER A 235 7.85 -11.01 35.25
N THR A 236 7.91 -11.22 36.57
CA THR A 236 9.00 -10.70 37.42
C THR A 236 10.40 -11.10 36.91
N THR A 237 10.53 -12.27 36.29
CA THR A 237 11.79 -12.74 35.69
C THR A 237 12.24 -11.85 34.53
N GLU A 238 11.31 -11.43 33.67
CA GLU A 238 11.60 -10.57 32.52
C GLU A 238 11.84 -9.12 32.95
N LEU A 239 11.04 -8.62 33.90
CA LEU A 239 11.22 -7.28 34.47
C LEU A 239 12.57 -7.14 35.18
N ARG A 240 13.04 -8.19 35.86
CA ARG A 240 14.40 -8.22 36.46
C ARG A 240 15.50 -8.08 35.40
N GLN A 241 15.24 -8.50 34.16
CA GLN A 241 16.16 -8.35 33.02
C GLN A 241 15.97 -7.01 32.28
N GLY A 242 15.18 -6.07 32.82
CA GLY A 242 14.89 -4.79 32.19
C GLY A 242 13.94 -4.87 30.99
N ARG A 243 13.24 -6.00 30.80
CA ARG A 243 12.40 -6.24 29.62
C ARG A 243 10.95 -5.91 29.91
N VAL A 244 10.37 -5.03 29.09
CA VAL A 244 8.94 -4.71 29.09
C VAL A 244 8.34 -5.02 27.73
N ARG A 245 7.16 -5.64 27.73
CA ARG A 245 6.35 -5.93 26.56
C ARG A 245 5.05 -5.14 26.63
N ILE A 246 4.80 -4.38 25.59
CA ILE A 246 3.57 -3.60 25.43
C ILE A 246 2.81 -4.16 24.23
N ARG A 247 1.52 -4.42 24.42
CA ARG A 247 0.64 -4.86 23.34
C ARG A 247 -0.06 -3.66 22.73
N TYR A 248 -0.22 -3.71 21.42
CA TYR A 248 -1.13 -2.81 20.72
C TYR A 248 -1.80 -3.55 19.56
N LYS A 249 -3.01 -3.12 19.22
CA LYS A 249 -3.78 -3.59 18.07
C LYS A 249 -4.28 -2.38 17.29
N TYR A 250 -4.51 -2.56 15.99
CA TYR A 250 -5.00 -1.51 15.10
C TYR A 250 -5.83 -2.11 13.98
N THR A 251 -6.71 -1.30 13.41
CA THR A 251 -7.48 -1.61 12.21
C THR A 251 -7.13 -0.60 11.12
N PRO A 252 -6.47 -1.01 10.02
CA PRO A 252 -6.14 -0.12 8.91
C PRO A 252 -7.41 0.32 8.17
N VAL A 253 -7.32 1.40 7.41
CA VAL A 253 -8.42 1.86 6.55
C VAL A 253 -8.45 1.05 5.25
N PRO A 254 -9.55 0.35 4.93
CA PRO A 254 -9.70 -0.33 3.65
C PRO A 254 -9.80 0.69 2.50
N PRO A 255 -9.22 0.41 1.33
CA PRO A 255 -9.65 1.09 0.12
C PRO A 255 -11.08 0.66 -0.23
N LEU A 256 -11.89 1.59 -0.72
CA LEU A 256 -13.19 1.28 -1.30
C LEU A 256 -12.98 0.71 -2.72
N GLU A 257 -12.58 -0.55 -2.78
CA GLU A 257 -12.21 -1.24 -4.02
C GLU A 257 -13.42 -1.52 -4.90
N ASP A 258 -14.54 -1.93 -4.30
CA ASP A 258 -15.76 -2.30 -5.01
C ASP A 258 -16.99 -1.64 -4.36
N MET A 259 -17.85 -1.07 -5.19
CA MET A 259 -19.09 -0.41 -4.79
C MET A 259 -20.18 -0.81 -5.77
N GLU A 260 -21.13 -1.61 -5.29
CA GLU A 260 -22.31 -2.01 -6.04
C GLU A 260 -23.46 -1.02 -5.85
N LEU A 261 -24.14 -0.71 -6.95
CA LEU A 261 -25.33 0.15 -6.94
C LEU A 261 -26.54 -0.67 -7.38
N TYR A 262 -27.50 -0.82 -6.48
CA TYR A 262 -28.76 -1.49 -6.76
C TYR A 262 -29.80 -0.45 -7.19
N GLN A 263 -30.11 -0.43 -8.49
CA GLN A 263 -31.13 0.46 -9.04
C GLN A 263 -32.53 -0.13 -8.86
N ALA A 264 -33.47 0.66 -8.36
CA ALA A 264 -34.89 0.36 -8.34
C ALA A 264 -35.65 1.36 -9.21
N PHE A 265 -36.57 0.85 -10.03
CA PHE A 265 -37.57 1.68 -10.72
C PHE A 265 -38.81 1.76 -9.84
N THR A 266 -39.28 2.98 -9.53
CA THR A 266 -40.45 3.20 -8.66
C THR A 266 -41.35 4.29 -9.24
N ASP A 267 -42.66 4.11 -9.04
CA ASP A 267 -43.68 5.12 -9.39
C ASP A 267 -43.98 6.08 -8.23
N GLU A 268 -43.28 5.93 -7.08
CA GLU A 268 -43.55 6.62 -5.82
C GLU A 268 -43.43 8.14 -5.94
N PHE A 269 -42.66 8.61 -6.93
CA PHE A 269 -42.43 10.02 -7.18
C PHE A 269 -43.47 10.65 -8.11
N PHE A 270 -44.28 9.88 -8.83
CA PHE A 270 -45.28 10.43 -9.74
C PHE A 270 -46.38 11.17 -8.99
N GLY A 271 -46.96 10.59 -7.94
CA GLY A 271 -48.04 11.21 -7.17
C GLY A 271 -47.67 12.60 -6.63
N PRO A 272 -46.62 12.71 -5.80
CA PRO A 272 -46.16 14.01 -5.27
C PRO A 272 -45.74 15.00 -6.37
N ALA A 273 -45.08 14.56 -7.44
CA ALA A 273 -44.59 15.45 -8.51
C ALA A 273 -45.72 16.05 -9.36
N PHE A 274 -46.81 15.31 -9.61
CA PHE A 274 -47.96 15.83 -10.36
C PHE A 274 -48.98 16.56 -9.48
N ALA A 275 -48.99 16.31 -8.17
CA ALA A 275 -49.82 17.04 -7.21
C ALA A 275 -49.47 18.55 -7.17
N THR A 276 -48.22 18.93 -7.43
CA THR A 276 -47.80 20.35 -7.45
C THR A 276 -48.37 21.16 -8.63
N LEU A 277 -48.96 20.50 -9.63
CA LEU A 277 -49.64 21.17 -10.75
C LEU A 277 -51.11 21.49 -10.46
N GLY A 278 -51.69 20.85 -9.44
CA GLY A 278 -53.02 21.17 -8.93
C GLY A 278 -52.95 22.32 -7.94
N GLY A 279 -52.89 23.56 -8.44
CA GLY A 279 -53.19 24.73 -7.61
C GLY A 279 -54.61 24.62 -7.03
N ALA A 280 -54.77 25.08 -5.78
CA ALA A 280 -56.01 25.05 -4.99
C ALA A 280 -57.28 25.47 -5.76
#